data_AF-A0A960VKF4-F1
#
_entry.id   AF-A0A960VKF4-F1
#
_cell.length_a   1.000
_cell.length_b   1.000
_cell.length_c   1.000
_cell.angle_alpha   90.00
_cell.angle_beta   90.00
_cell.angle_gamma   90.00
#
_symmetry.space_group_name_H-M   'P 1'
#
loop_
_entity.id
_entity.type
_entity.pdbx_description
1 polymer ?
#
loop_
_entity_poly.entity_id
_entity_poly.type
_entity_poly.pdbx_seq_one_letter_code
_entity_poly.pdbx_strand_id
1 'polypeptide(L)' 'MGFNVNRAREVHFTRMQKALEEGLKAIESARTPDEADAARLRAQARMEELNRMWQEAFPTEPVA' A
#
# COMPACT_ATOMS: atom_id res chain seq x y z
N MET A 1 -1.75 5.21 -26.53
CA MET A 1 -1.97 5.70 -25.16
C MET A 1 -1.54 4.70 -24.06
N GLY A 2 -0.50 3.86 -24.26
CA GLY A 2 -0.09 2.82 -23.28
C GLY A 2 1.01 3.22 -22.28
N PHE A 3 1.70 4.35 -22.49
CA PHE A 3 2.82 4.77 -21.65
C PHE A 3 2.41 5.28 -20.24
N ASN A 4 1.16 5.70 -20.06
CA ASN A 4 0.70 6.33 -18.81
C ASN A 4 0.35 5.29 -17.72
N VAL A 5 -0.30 4.18 -18.08
CA VAL A 5 -0.72 3.15 -17.12
C VAL A 5 0.46 2.37 -16.56
N ASN A 6 1.45 2.02 -17.39
CA ASN A 6 2.65 1.31 -16.93
C ASN A 6 3.44 2.14 -15.91
N ARG A 7 3.63 3.44 -16.19
CA ARG A 7 4.28 4.37 -15.26
C ARG A 7 3.48 4.57 -13.98
N ALA A 8 2.15 4.69 -14.08
CA ALA A 8 1.29 4.78 -12.91
C ALA A 8 1.38 3.51 -12.04
N ARG A 9 1.45 2.33 -12.68
CA ARG A 9 1.61 1.03 -12.02
C ARG A 9 2.93 0.93 -11.27
N GLU A 10 4.02 1.37 -11.89
CA GLU A 10 5.33 1.45 -11.22
C GLU A 10 5.25 2.35 -9.97
N VAL A 11 4.67 3.55 -10.11
CA VAL A 11 4.50 4.48 -8.98
C VAL A 11 3.64 3.85 -7.88
N HIS A 12 2.57 3.14 -8.22
CA HIS A 12 1.72 2.44 -7.26
C HIS A 12 2.52 1.39 -6.49
N PHE A 13 3.24 0.50 -7.17
CA PHE A 13 4.04 -0.53 -6.52
C PHE A 13 5.17 0.06 -5.67
N THR A 14 5.82 1.14 -6.11
CA THR A 14 6.81 1.85 -5.28
C THR A 14 6.19 2.39 -4.00
N ARG A 15 4.98 2.97 -4.06
CA ARG A 15 4.28 3.46 -2.86
C ARG A 15 3.91 2.32 -1.92
N MET A 16 3.45 1.20 -2.48
CA MET A 16 3.12 -0.01 -1.71
C MET A 16 4.35 -0.59 -1.01
N GLN A 17 5.47 -0.72 -1.72
CA GLN A 17 6.73 -1.20 -1.16
C GLN A 17 7.21 -0.29 -0.03
N LYS A 18 7.18 1.04 -0.23
CA LYS A 18 7.57 1.99 0.80
C LYS A 18 6.68 1.90 2.05
N ALA A 19 5.36 1.81 1.88
CA ALA A 19 4.43 1.65 3.00
C ALA A 19 4.68 0.36 3.78
N LEU A 20 4.99 -0.73 3.09
CA LEU A 20 5.37 -2.00 3.72
C LEU A 20 6.68 -1.88 4.50
N GLU A 21 7.73 -1.31 3.90
CA GLU A 21 9.03 -1.13 4.56
C GLU A 21 8.92 -0.23 5.81
N GLU A 22 8.14 0.85 5.75
CA GLU A 22 7.88 1.72 6.90
C GLU A 22 7.10 0.99 8.00
N GLY A 23 6.11 0.18 7.61
CA GLY A 23 5.35 -0.67 8.53
C GLY A 23 6.23 -1.69 9.25
N LEU A 24 7.07 -2.40 8.50
CA LEU A 24 8.01 -3.38 9.05
C LEU A 24 9.01 -2.73 10.01
N LYS A 25 9.58 -1.57 9.64
CA LYS A 25 10.47 -0.80 10.53
C LYS A 25 9.77 -0.35 11.82
N ALA A 26 8.50 0.04 11.73
CA ALA A 26 7.73 0.44 12.90
C ALA A 26 7.41 -0.75 13.82
N ILE A 27 7.16 -1.94 13.25
CA ILE A 27 6.99 -3.18 14.00
C ILE A 27 8.31 -3.58 14.68
N GLU A 28 9.43 -3.54 13.96
CA GLU A 28 10.76 -3.86 14.52
C GLU A 28 11.19 -2.90 15.63
N SER A 29 10.75 -1.64 15.55
CA SER A 29 11.06 -0.60 16.55
C SER A 29 10.13 -0.62 17.76
N ALA A 30 9.07 -1.41 17.75
CA ALA A 30 8.10 -1.50 18.83
C ALA A 30 8.73 -2.11 20.09
N ARG A 31 8.42 -1.53 21.26
CA ARG A 31 8.94 -1.99 22.56
C ARG A 31 7.97 -2.93 23.26
N THR A 32 6.72 -2.98 22.80
CA THR A 32 5.68 -3.83 23.36
C THR A 32 4.88 -4.52 22.24
N PRO A 33 4.22 -5.65 22.54
CA PRO A 33 3.32 -6.30 21.58
C PRO A 33 2.21 -5.37 21.08
N ASP A 34 1.62 -4.56 21.96
CA ASP A 34 0.56 -3.62 21.59
C ASP A 34 1.05 -2.55 20.61
N GLU A 35 2.27 -2.04 20.80
CA GLU A 35 2.90 -1.11 19.86
C GLU A 35 3.17 -1.75 18.49
N ALA A 36 3.59 -3.02 18.48
CA ALA A 36 3.83 -3.78 17.27
C ALA A 36 2.51 -4.02 16.51
N ASP A 37 1.44 -4.38 17.22
CA ASP A 37 0.10 -4.55 16.63
C ASP A 37 -0.46 -3.23 16.10
N ALA A 38 -0.29 -2.13 16.84
CA ALA A 38 -0.68 -0.81 16.35
C ALA A 38 0.10 -0.42 15.08
N ALA A 39 1.40 -0.73 15.01
CA ALA A 39 2.21 -0.51 13.80
C ALA A 39 1.73 -1.38 12.63
N ARG A 40 1.43 -2.66 12.88
CA ARG A 40 0.87 -3.59 11.89
C ARG A 40 -0.45 -3.09 11.33
N LEU A 41 -1.38 -2.66 12.18
CA LEU A 41 -2.69 -2.14 11.77
C LEU A 41 -2.55 -0.85 10.92
N ARG A 42 -1.65 0.06 11.32
CA ARG A 42 -1.38 1.29 10.53
C ARG A 42 -0.81 0.96 9.15
N ALA A 43 0.15 0.03 9.07
CA ALA A 43 0.73 -0.40 7.81
C ALA A 43 -0.31 -1.04 6.89
N GLN A 44 -1.15 -1.94 7.45
CA GLN A 44 -2.25 -2.57 6.72
C GLN A 44 -3.24 -1.52 6.17
N ALA A 45 -3.71 -0.60 7.02
CA ALA A 45 -4.64 0.45 6.60
C ALA A 45 -4.06 1.32 5.48
N ARG A 46 -2.75 1.63 5.54
CA ARG A 46 -2.07 2.40 4.49
C ARG A 46 -2.00 1.65 3.17
N MET A 47 -1.72 0.35 3.19
CA MET A 47 -1.69 -0.49 2.00
C MET A 47 -3.08 -0.63 1.36
N GLU A 48 -4.12 -0.81 2.18
CA GLU A 48 -5.51 -0.86 1.73
C GLU A 48 -5.94 0.46 1.08
N GLU A 49 -5.57 1.60 1.68
CA GLU A 49 -5.83 2.93 1.10
C GLU A 49 -5.17 3.08 -0.27
N LEU A 50 -3.88 2.72 -0.40
CA LEU A 50 -3.16 2.79 -1.67
C LEU A 50 -3.82 1.90 -2.74
N ASN A 51 -4.24 0.68 -2.38
CA ASN A 51 -4.94 -0.22 -3.28
C ASN A 51 -6.29 0.34 -3.72
N ARG A 52 -7.06 0.94 -2.82
CA ARG A 52 -8.32 1.61 -3.16
C ARG A 52 -8.09 2.76 -4.13
N MET A 53 -7.10 3.62 -3.87
CA MET A 53 -6.75 4.72 -4.79
C MET A 53 -6.37 4.20 -6.18
N TRP A 54 -5.68 3.07 -6.26
CA TRP A 54 -5.37 2.42 -7.53
C TRP A 54 -6.62 1.92 -8.26
N GLN A 55 -7.53 1.25 -7.56
CA GLN A 55 -8.79 0.75 -8.13
C GLN A 55 -9.71 1.88 -8.60
N GLU A 56 -9.76 3.00 -7.87
CA GLU A 56 -10.51 4.20 -8.26
C GLU A 56 -9.92 4.86 -9.52
N ALA A 57 -8.59 4.92 -9.62
CA ALA A 57 -7.90 5.51 -10.77
C ALA A 57 -7.89 4.59 -12.00
N PHE A 58 -7.89 3.27 -11.80
CA PHE A 58 -7.83 2.25 -12.83
C PHE A 58 -8.89 1.17 -12.55
N PRO A 59 -10.19 1.49 -12.69
CA PRO A 59 -11.25 0.52 -12.49
C PRO A 59 -11.09 -0.59 -13.53
N THR A 60 -10.95 -1.83 -13.06
CA THR A 60 -11.09 -2.99 -13.94
C THR A 60 -12.53 -3.01 -14.43
N GLU A 61 -12.74 -2.96 -15.75
CA GLU A 61 -14.07 -3.17 -16.32
C GLU A 61 -14.65 -4.48 -15.75
N PRO A 62 -15.90 -4.50 -15.28
CA PRO A 62 -16.53 -5.75 -14.89
C PRO A 62 -16.57 -6.64 -16.13
N VAL A 63 -15.93 -7.81 -16.03
CA VAL A 63 -16.05 -8.84 -17.05
C VAL A 63 -17.52 -9.28 -17.04
N ALA A 64 -18.26 -8.86 -18.07
CA ALA A 64 -19.66 -9.19 -18.28
C ALA A 64 -19.84 -10.67 -18.68
#